data_AF-A0A4D6YJ95-F1
#
_entry.id   AF-A0A4D6YJ95-F1
#
_cell.length_a   1.000
_cell.length_b   1.000
_cell.length_c   1.000
_cell.angle_alpha   90.00
_cell.angle_beta   90.00
_cell.angle_gamma   90.00
#
_symmetry.space_group_name_H-M   'P 1'
#
loop_
_entity.id
_entity.type
_entity.pdbx_description
1 polymer ?
#
loop_
_entity_poly.entity_id
_entity_poly.type
_entity_poly.pdbx_seq_one_letter_code
_entity_poly.pdbx_strand_id
1 'polypeptide(L)'
;MKILVIRPSPTGEELANDLNSIGIPSWHFSLFDFCPSSSSISLSKKINILYQSKIILIFSKKSVYYTNLYLKKNNLKWPFHARYYAIGESTAFFLYNYIKKNFFSYKKRK
;
A
#
# COMPACT_ATOMS: atom_id res chain seq x y z
N MET A 1 -28.92 1.50 13.39
CA MET A 1 -28.25 2.01 12.16
C MET A 1 -27.85 0.81 11.31
N LYS A 2 -28.01 0.87 9.99
CA LYS A 2 -27.60 -0.20 9.05
C LYS A 2 -26.44 0.33 8.20
N ILE A 3 -25.34 -0.41 8.09
CA ILE A 3 -24.11 0.04 7.41
C ILE A 3 -23.86 -0.80 6.15
N LEU A 4 -23.57 -0.15 5.04
CA LEU A 4 -23.03 -0.80 3.84
C LEU A 4 -21.55 -0.41 3.69
N VAL A 5 -20.66 -1.40 3.82
CA VAL A 5 -19.22 -1.22 3.66
C VAL A 5 -18.85 -1.37 2.19
N ILE A 6 -18.40 -0.27 1.58
CA ILE A 6 -18.03 -0.20 0.15
C ILE A 6 -16.53 -0.41 -0.14
N ARG A 7 -15.77 -0.77 0.89
CA ARG A 7 -14.31 -0.88 0.81
C ARG A 7 -13.90 -2.12 -0.01
N PRO A 8 -12.80 -2.05 -0.77
CA PRO A 8 -12.25 -3.21 -1.48
C PRO A 8 -11.90 -4.38 -0.58
N SER A 9 -12.03 -5.57 -1.15
CA SER A 9 -11.71 -6.84 -0.51
C SER A 9 -10.21 -7.02 -0.24
N PRO A 10 -9.83 -7.78 0.81
CA PRO A 10 -10.70 -8.41 1.83
C PRO A 10 -11.08 -7.46 2.99
N THR A 11 -10.53 -6.24 3.01
CA THR A 11 -10.65 -5.33 4.16
C THR A 11 -12.04 -4.76 4.36
N GLY A 12 -12.93 -4.89 3.37
CA GLY A 12 -14.33 -4.52 3.49
C GLY A 12 -15.15 -5.59 4.21
N GLU A 13 -14.91 -6.87 3.88
CA GLU A 13 -15.49 -8.03 4.53
C GLU A 13 -15.07 -8.09 6.01
N GLU A 14 -13.77 -7.91 6.27
CA GLU A 14 -13.22 -7.85 7.63
C GLU A 14 -13.95 -6.80 8.47
N LEU A 15 -14.09 -5.58 7.95
CA LEU A 15 -14.79 -4.50 8.66
C LEU A 15 -16.27 -4.80 8.88
N ALA A 16 -16.97 -5.35 7.88
CA ALA A 16 -18.38 -5.69 8.04
C ALA A 16 -18.57 -6.79 9.10
N ASN A 17 -17.68 -7.78 9.13
CA ASN A 17 -17.67 -8.83 10.14
C ASN A 17 -17.38 -8.28 11.54
N ASP A 18 -16.39 -7.40 11.68
CA ASP A 18 -16.06 -6.74 12.96
C ASP A 18 -17.25 -5.94 13.49
N LEU A 19 -17.92 -5.18 12.63
CA LEU A 19 -19.12 -4.40 13.02
C LEU A 19 -20.29 -5.30 13.43
N ASN A 20 -20.54 -6.38 12.69
CA ASN A 20 -21.56 -7.35 13.06
C ASN A 20 -21.25 -8.01 14.41
N SER A 21 -19.98 -8.29 14.71
CA SER A 21 -19.56 -8.92 15.98
C SER A 21 -19.86 -8.08 17.22
N ILE A 22 -19.89 -6.74 17.07
CA ILE A 22 -20.25 -5.80 18.14
C ILE A 22 -21.73 -5.36 18.08
N GLY A 23 -22.57 -6.07 17.32
CA GLY A 23 -24.01 -5.83 17.25
C GLY A 23 -24.45 -4.68 16.35
N ILE A 24 -23.59 -4.23 15.42
CA ILE A 24 -23.93 -3.20 14.42
C ILE A 24 -24.23 -3.87 13.07
N PRO A 25 -25.51 -3.96 12.62
CA PRO A 25 -25.88 -4.64 11.39
C PRO A 25 -25.19 -4.05 10.16
N SER A 26 -24.36 -4.85 9.52
CA SER A 26 -23.46 -4.43 8.44
C SER A 26 -23.38 -5.44 7.29
N TRP A 27 -23.29 -4.92 6.07
CA TRP A 27 -23.07 -5.70 4.85
C TRP A 27 -21.85 -5.18 4.11
N HIS A 28 -21.26 -6.01 3.26
CA HIS A 28 -20.17 -5.63 2.37
C HIS A 28 -20.59 -5.69 0.91
N PHE A 29 -20.22 -4.66 0.15
CA PHE A 29 -20.31 -4.62 -1.31
C PHE A 29 -19.20 -3.75 -1.87
N SER A 30 -18.12 -4.35 -2.36
CA SER A 30 -17.01 -3.60 -2.95
C SER A 30 -17.45 -2.86 -4.22
N LEU A 31 -17.13 -1.57 -4.31
CA LEU A 31 -17.37 -0.77 -5.54
C LEU A 31 -16.24 -0.86 -6.56
N PHE A 32 -15.05 -1.29 -6.16
CA PHE A 32 -13.89 -1.32 -7.03
C PHE A 32 -12.82 -2.27 -6.48
N ASP A 33 -11.99 -2.78 -7.39
CA ASP A 33 -10.80 -3.54 -7.04
C ASP A 33 -9.52 -2.79 -7.41
N PHE A 34 -8.42 -3.25 -6.86
CA PHE A 34 -7.10 -2.77 -7.23
C PHE A 34 -6.48 -3.66 -8.29
N CYS A 35 -5.88 -3.04 -9.30
CA CYS A 35 -5.12 -3.69 -10.35
C CYS A 35 -3.77 -2.96 -10.55
N PRO A 36 -2.74 -3.65 -11.08
CA PRO A 36 -1.53 -2.98 -11.53
C PRO A 36 -1.87 -1.90 -12.58
N SER A 37 -1.13 -0.79 -12.58
CA SER A 37 -1.36 0.27 -13.57
C SER A 37 -1.01 -0.20 -14.98
N SER A 38 -1.96 -0.05 -15.91
CA SER A 38 -1.77 -0.21 -17.36
C SER A 38 -1.41 1.11 -18.07
N SER A 39 -1.29 2.21 -17.32
CA SER A 39 -1.08 3.54 -17.88
C SER A 39 0.28 3.70 -18.56
N SER A 40 0.42 4.73 -19.41
CA SER A 40 1.70 5.15 -19.98
C SER A 40 2.71 5.62 -18.91
N ILE A 41 2.22 6.01 -17.72
CA ILE A 41 3.00 6.37 -16.54
C ILE A 41 3.16 5.14 -15.60
N SER A 42 3.26 3.94 -16.17
CA SER A 42 3.49 2.73 -15.40
C SER A 42 4.95 2.57 -15.00
N LEU A 43 5.18 1.84 -13.91
CA LEU A 43 6.51 1.55 -13.39
C LEU A 43 7.40 0.86 -14.43
N SER A 44 6.82 0.01 -15.28
CA SER A 44 7.55 -0.70 -16.34
C SER A 44 8.25 0.24 -17.31
N LYS A 45 7.64 1.38 -17.62
CA LYS A 45 8.21 2.39 -18.51
C LYS A 45 9.13 3.38 -17.79
N LYS A 46 9.08 3.43 -16.45
CA LYS A 46 9.82 4.39 -15.61
C LYS A 46 10.80 3.72 -14.66
N ILE A 47 11.21 2.48 -14.94
CA ILE A 47 12.08 1.73 -14.04
C ILE A 47 13.43 2.40 -13.83
N ASN A 48 14.00 3.00 -14.89
CA ASN A 48 15.25 3.75 -14.78
C ASN A 48 15.11 4.96 -13.85
N ILE A 49 13.97 5.65 -13.88
CA ILE A 49 13.68 6.77 -12.99
C ILE A 49 13.62 6.27 -11.53
N LEU A 50 12.97 5.12 -11.27
CA LEU A 50 12.96 4.52 -9.94
C LEU A 50 14.39 4.30 -9.40
N TYR A 51 15.29 3.75 -10.23
CA TYR A 51 16.68 3.46 -9.82
C TYR A 51 17.61 4.67 -9.83
N GLN A 52 17.23 5.80 -10.41
CA GLN A 52 17.99 7.06 -10.33
C GLN A 52 17.47 7.97 -9.20
N SER A 53 16.31 7.64 -8.63
CA SER A 53 15.66 8.45 -7.61
C SER A 53 16.39 8.38 -6.27
N LYS A 54 16.86 9.54 -5.79
CA LYS A 54 17.45 9.66 -4.45
C LYS A 54 16.39 9.60 -3.33
N ILE A 55 15.16 9.99 -3.65
CA ILE A 55 14.03 10.05 -2.72
C ILE A 55 12.82 9.38 -3.39
N ILE A 56 12.15 8.48 -2.66
CA ILE A 56 10.94 7.80 -3.09
C ILE A 56 9.84 8.03 -2.04
N LEU A 57 8.73 8.65 -2.47
CA LEU A 57 7.55 8.90 -1.64
C LEU A 57 6.50 7.82 -1.88
N ILE A 58 5.97 7.23 -0.81
CA ILE A 58 5.01 6.12 -0.86
C ILE A 58 3.69 6.54 -0.23
N PHE A 59 2.63 6.51 -1.03
CA PHE A 59 1.31 7.02 -0.64
C PHE A 59 0.33 5.94 -0.18
N SER A 60 0.59 4.65 -0.44
CA SER A 60 -0.32 3.58 -0.02
C SER A 60 0.36 2.21 0.05
N LYS A 61 -0.19 1.31 0.89
CA LYS A 61 0.21 -0.11 0.91
C LYS A 61 0.09 -0.76 -0.47
N LYS A 62 -0.93 -0.41 -1.26
CA LYS A 62 -1.14 -0.95 -2.61
C LYS A 62 0.00 -0.53 -3.57
N SER A 63 0.50 0.71 -3.46
CA SER A 63 1.66 1.15 -4.26
C SER A 63 2.92 0.31 -3.99
N VAL A 64 3.17 -0.04 -2.72
CA VAL A 64 4.24 -0.96 -2.33
C VAL A 64 4.02 -2.35 -2.90
N TYR A 65 2.81 -2.89 -2.72
CA TYR A 65 2.45 -4.25 -3.16
C TYR A 65 2.69 -4.43 -4.66
N TYR A 66 2.11 -3.57 -5.51
CA TYR A 66 2.27 -3.70 -6.97
C TYR A 66 3.68 -3.39 -7.45
N THR A 67 4.39 -2.45 -6.82
CA THR A 67 5.80 -2.21 -7.13
C THR A 67 6.63 -3.44 -6.81
N ASN A 68 6.44 -4.05 -5.63
CA ASN A 68 7.15 -5.26 -5.26
C ASN A 68 6.83 -6.45 -6.16
N LEU A 69 5.56 -6.64 -6.54
CA LEU A 69 5.17 -7.66 -7.52
C LEU A 69 5.89 -7.46 -8.85
N TYR A 70 5.92 -6.23 -9.38
CA TYR A 70 6.62 -5.91 -10.61
C TYR A 70 8.12 -6.19 -10.48
N LEU A 71 8.76 -5.74 -9.41
CA LEU A 71 10.20 -5.96 -9.18
C LEU A 71 10.51 -7.46 -9.12
N LYS A 72 9.76 -8.23 -8.33
CA LYS A 72 9.93 -9.70 -8.24
C LYS A 72 9.78 -10.39 -9.59
N LYS A 73 8.73 -10.05 -10.36
CA LYS A 73 8.48 -10.64 -11.68
C LYS A 73 9.62 -10.40 -12.68
N ASN A 74 10.36 -9.31 -12.51
CA ASN A 74 11.47 -8.94 -13.38
C ASN A 74 12.85 -9.23 -12.76
N ASN A 75 12.93 -10.01 -11.67
CA ASN A 75 14.17 -10.30 -10.94
C ASN A 75 14.93 -9.03 -10.47
N LEU A 76 14.18 -7.96 -10.19
CA LEU A 76 14.67 -6.69 -9.72
C LEU A 76 14.49 -6.57 -8.19
N LYS A 77 15.28 -5.70 -7.58
CA LYS A 77 15.21 -5.39 -6.13
C LYS A 77 14.89 -3.92 -5.90
N TRP A 78 14.28 -3.60 -4.77
CA TRP A 78 14.07 -2.20 -4.38
C TRP A 78 15.42 -1.42 -4.35
N PRO A 79 15.48 -0.19 -4.88
CA PRO A 79 16.71 0.61 -4.88
C PRO A 79 17.26 0.82 -3.47
N PHE A 80 18.47 0.32 -3.19
CA PHE A 80 19.08 0.42 -1.87
C PHE A 80 19.64 1.82 -1.56
N HIS A 81 19.96 2.64 -2.55
CA HIS A 81 20.50 3.99 -2.30
C HIS A 81 19.41 5.02 -1.97
N ALA A 82 18.15 4.77 -2.35
CA ALA A 82 17.06 5.72 -2.19
C ALA A 82 16.65 5.89 -0.72
N ARG A 83 16.29 7.12 -0.33
CA ARG A 83 15.58 7.40 0.93
C ARG A 83 14.08 7.25 0.71
N TYR A 84 13.42 6.48 1.57
CA TYR A 84 11.99 6.19 1.45
C TYR A 84 11.21 6.95 2.52
N TYR A 85 10.13 7.61 2.10
CA TYR A 85 9.17 8.24 3.00
C TYR A 85 7.78 7.72 2.66
N ALA A 86 7.05 7.27 3.66
CA ALA A 86 5.68 6.83 3.49
C ALA A 86 4.74 7.79 4.22
N ILE A 87 3.61 8.11 3.59
CA ILE A 87 2.67 9.13 4.08
C ILE A 87 2.03 8.76 5.42
N GLY A 88 2.02 7.47 5.78
CA GLY A 88 1.47 6.98 7.04
C GLY A 88 2.22 5.78 7.57
N GLU A 89 2.20 5.63 8.90
CA GLU A 89 2.92 4.59 9.64
C GLU A 89 2.58 3.18 9.15
N SER A 90 1.30 2.88 8.91
CA SER A 90 0.88 1.56 8.41
C SER A 90 1.43 1.24 7.02
N THR A 91 1.61 2.25 6.16
CA THR A 91 2.23 2.08 4.83
C THR A 91 3.74 1.89 4.96
N ALA A 92 4.34 2.67 5.84
CA ALA A 92 5.76 2.62 6.13
C ALA A 92 6.17 1.24 6.70
N PHE A 93 5.38 0.70 7.63
CA PHE A 93 5.59 -0.64 8.19
C PHE A 93 5.43 -1.74 7.13
N PHE A 94 4.43 -1.60 6.26
CA PHE A 94 4.25 -2.53 5.14
C PHE A 94 5.44 -2.51 4.16
N LEU A 95 6.01 -1.34 3.87
CA LEU A 95 7.23 -1.20 3.07
C LEU A 95 8.44 -1.85 3.73
N TYR A 96 8.58 -1.70 5.06
CA TYR A 96 9.71 -2.22 5.83
C TYR A 96 9.92 -3.73 5.60
N ASN A 97 8.85 -4.50 5.46
CA ASN A 97 8.89 -5.94 5.17
C ASN A 97 9.64 -6.29 3.87
N TYR A 98 9.81 -5.35 2.94
CA TYR A 98 10.48 -5.56 1.66
C TYR A 98 11.88 -4.93 1.60
N ILE A 99 12.08 -3.74 2.17
CA ILE A 99 13.35 -3.01 2.07
C ILE A 99 14.29 -3.21 3.27
N LYS A 100 13.75 -3.59 4.44
CA LYS A 100 14.49 -3.77 5.70
C LYS A 100 15.46 -2.62 6.04
N LYS A 101 15.04 -1.38 5.80
CA LYS A 101 15.80 -0.16 6.13
C LYS A 101 15.32 0.45 7.45
N ASN A 102 16.20 1.19 8.12
CA ASN A 102 15.86 1.92 9.34
C ASN A 102 14.62 2.79 9.14
N PHE A 103 13.70 2.65 10.07
CA PHE A 103 12.37 3.24 10.06
C PHE A 103 12.31 4.40 11.06
N PHE A 104 11.91 5.58 10.59
CA PHE A 104 11.67 6.73 11.44
C PHE A 104 10.19 7.10 11.35
N SER A 105 9.48 7.00 12.47
CA SER A 105 8.11 7.50 12.60
C SER A 105 8.15 8.82 13.36
N TYR A 106 7.46 9.84 12.84
CA TYR A 106 7.30 11.09 13.55
C TYR A 106 6.32 10.86 14.72
N LYS A 107 6.87 10.58 15.91
CA LYS A 107 6.07 10.61 17.14
C LYS A 107 5.84 12.08 17.50
N LYS A 108 4.60 12.55 17.34
CA LYS A 108 4.17 13.83 17.88
C LYS A 108 4.46 13.79 19.39
N ARG A 109 5.34 14.66 19.89
CA ARG A 109 5.53 14.83 21.34
C ARG A 109 4.14 15.18 21.91
N LYS A 110 3.65 14.34 22.82
CA LYS A 110 2.42 14.60 23.57
C LYS A 110 2.62 15.82 24.46
#